data_AF-A0A7X9DDD8-F1
#
_entry.id   AF-A0A7X9DDD8-F1
#
_cell.length_a   1.000
_cell.length_b   1.000
_cell.length_c   1.000
_cell.angle_alpha   90.00
_cell.angle_beta   90.00
_cell.angle_gamma   90.00
#
_symmetry.space_group_name_H-M   'P 1'
#
loop_
_entity.id
_entity.type
_entity.pdbx_description
1 polymer ?
#
loop_
_entity_poly.entity_id
_entity_poly.type
_entity_poly.pdbx_seq_one_letter_code
_entity_poly.pdbx_strand_id
1 'polypeptide(L)'
;MQLVFDQSLLFEENIGKNGLKKRTVNKEELDAFQRVSTKLIEHEYEFINILKKKEILDSAKIVFEKIKWAKNLVVLGIGGSDLGGRMLKQALEADQAPMNVIFAGETTDPEEYRQLFKQLNPEETVVDVISKSGSTTETA
;
A
#
# COMPACT_ATOMS: atom_id res chain seq x y z
N MET A 1 19.34 -5.01 3.34
CA MET A 1 19.29 -3.54 3.49
C MET A 1 18.65 -3.22 4.82
N GLN A 2 19.27 -2.37 5.65
CA GLN A 2 18.73 -1.94 6.94
C GLN A 2 18.21 -0.51 6.78
N LEU A 3 16.99 -0.23 7.25
CA LEU A 3 16.49 1.13 7.31
C LEU A 3 17.23 1.88 8.43
N VAL A 4 17.78 3.04 8.10
CA VAL A 4 18.50 3.91 9.04
C VAL A 4 17.71 5.21 9.16
N PHE A 5 17.37 5.59 10.40
CA PHE A 5 16.70 6.85 10.70
C PHE A 5 17.75 7.88 11.11
N ASP A 6 18.12 8.78 10.20
CA ASP A 6 18.96 9.93 10.51
C ASP A 6 18.08 11.15 10.83
N GLN A 7 18.15 11.60 12.08
CA GLN A 7 17.40 12.74 12.60
C GLN A 7 18.29 13.99 12.78
N SER A 8 19.55 13.95 12.35
CA SER A 8 20.52 15.03 12.57
C SER A 8 20.00 16.39 12.12
N LEU A 9 19.36 16.46 10.95
CA LEU A 9 18.84 17.70 10.36
C LEU A 9 17.53 18.21 11.00
N LEU A 10 17.01 17.55 12.04
CA LEU A 10 15.91 18.06 12.84
C LEU A 10 16.38 18.99 13.97
N PHE A 11 17.64 18.87 14.42
CA PHE A 11 18.10 19.47 15.66
C PHE A 11 18.85 20.80 15.49
N GLU A 12 18.64 21.72 16.43
CA GLU A 12 19.25 23.06 16.46
C GLU A 12 20.78 23.03 16.35
N GLU A 13 21.43 21.99 16.89
CA GLU A 13 22.89 21.80 16.83
C GLU A 13 23.43 21.71 15.39
N ASN A 14 22.61 21.25 14.43
CA ASN A 14 23.02 21.05 13.04
C ASN A 14 22.41 22.09 12.07
N ILE A 15 21.23 22.64 12.38
CA ILE A 15 20.51 23.56 11.46
C ILE A 15 20.30 24.98 12.03
N GLY A 16 20.87 25.27 13.20
CA GLY A 16 20.78 26.57 13.87
C GLY A 16 19.41 26.81 14.51
N LYS A 17 19.15 28.07 14.90
CA LYS A 17 18.04 28.51 15.78
C LYS A 17 16.61 28.07 15.41
N ASN A 18 16.38 27.59 14.19
CA ASN A 18 15.08 27.09 13.73
C ASN A 18 14.90 25.58 13.97
N GLY A 19 15.94 24.88 14.41
CA GLY A 19 15.89 23.46 14.71
C GLY A 19 15.31 23.14 16.08
N LEU A 20 14.99 21.87 16.28
CA LEU A 20 14.46 21.36 17.53
C LEU A 20 15.55 21.29 18.59
N LYS A 21 15.22 21.70 19.81
CA LYS A 21 16.06 21.44 20.99
C LYS A 21 15.88 19.99 21.42
N LYS A 22 16.98 19.33 21.75
CA LYS A 22 16.92 18.01 22.40
C LYS A 22 16.14 18.14 23.71
N ARG A 23 15.16 17.27 23.90
CA ARG A 23 14.35 17.19 25.12
C ARG A 23 14.13 15.74 25.50
N THR A 24 13.80 15.53 26.76
CA THR A 24 13.31 14.24 27.21
C THR A 24 11.89 14.02 26.72
N VAL A 25 11.55 12.74 26.60
CA VAL A 25 10.17 12.29 26.33
C VAL A 25 9.29 12.72 27.51
N ASN A 26 8.13 13.29 27.23
CA ASN A 26 7.19 13.71 28.26
C ASN A 26 6.29 12.54 28.69
N LYS A 27 5.45 12.76 29.71
CA LYS A 27 4.56 11.71 30.23
C LYS A 27 3.56 11.21 29.16
N GLU A 28 2.95 12.09 28.38
CA GLU A 28 1.95 11.72 27.37
C GLU A 28 2.55 10.83 26.27
N GLU A 29 3.78 11.14 25.85
CA GLU A 29 4.53 10.35 24.87
C GLU A 29 4.94 8.99 25.43
N LEU A 30 5.35 8.92 26.70
CA LEU A 30 5.62 7.66 27.38
C LEU A 30 4.35 6.81 27.51
N ASP A 31 3.24 7.42 27.92
CA ASP A 31 1.94 6.75 28.05
C ASP A 31 1.44 6.24 26.68
N ALA A 32 1.65 7.01 25.61
CA ALA A 32 1.35 6.60 24.25
C ALA A 32 2.23 5.43 23.79
N PHE A 33 3.53 5.49 24.05
CA PHE A 33 4.46 4.40 23.77
C PHE A 33 4.03 3.11 24.48
N GLN A 34 3.78 3.17 25.79
CA GLN A 34 3.33 2.03 26.58
C GLN A 34 2.04 1.42 26.03
N ARG A 35 1.03 2.24 25.72
CA ARG A 35 -0.23 1.78 25.12
C ARG A 35 -0.02 1.03 23.81
N VAL A 36 0.79 1.58 22.90
CA VAL A 36 1.07 0.95 21.60
C VAL A 36 1.88 -0.34 21.81
N SER A 37 2.88 -0.33 22.70
CA SER A 37 3.68 -1.51 23.02
C SER A 37 2.83 -2.64 23.62
N THR A 38 1.94 -2.34 24.57
CA THR A 38 1.03 -3.32 25.16
C THR A 38 0.15 -3.95 24.09
N LYS A 39 -0.55 -3.14 23.28
CA LYS A 39 -1.39 -3.63 22.17
C LYS A 39 -0.62 -4.46 21.14
N LEU A 40 0.65 -4.14 20.91
CA LEU A 40 1.51 -4.90 20.01
C LEU A 40 1.84 -6.29 20.57
N ILE A 41 2.18 -6.37 21.87
CA ILE A 41 2.47 -7.63 22.58
C ILE A 41 1.20 -8.49 22.67
N GLU A 42 0.06 -7.86 22.90
CA GLU A 42 -1.25 -8.51 22.97
C GLU A 42 -1.82 -8.87 21.59
N HIS A 43 -1.08 -8.61 20.51
CA HIS A 43 -1.47 -8.91 19.14
C HIS A 43 -2.80 -8.24 18.72
N GLU A 44 -3.12 -7.04 19.21
CA GLU A 44 -4.36 -6.34 18.83
C GLU A 44 -4.28 -5.66 17.44
N TYR A 45 -3.07 -5.48 16.89
CA TYR A 45 -2.87 -4.84 15.59
C TYR A 45 -2.76 -5.88 14.46
N GLU A 46 -3.91 -6.25 13.90
CA GLU A 46 -3.98 -7.26 12.83
C GLU A 46 -3.13 -6.92 11.59
N PHE A 47 -2.97 -5.63 11.26
CA PHE A 47 -2.11 -5.20 10.14
C PHE A 47 -0.62 -5.51 10.35
N ILE A 48 -0.19 -5.80 11.58
CA ILE A 48 1.16 -6.28 11.90
C ILE A 48 1.17 -7.80 11.94
N ASN A 49 0.16 -8.40 12.58
CA ASN A 49 0.06 -9.86 12.71
C ASN A 49 -0.06 -10.55 11.35
N ILE A 50 -0.72 -9.90 10.37
CA ILE A 50 -0.92 -10.41 9.02
C ILE A 50 0.42 -10.78 8.35
N LEU A 51 1.51 -10.09 8.67
CA LEU A 51 2.83 -10.34 8.11
C LEU A 51 3.40 -11.73 8.50
N LYS A 52 2.85 -12.35 9.55
CA LYS A 52 3.24 -13.69 10.02
C LYS A 52 2.40 -14.80 9.38
N LYS A 53 1.28 -14.47 8.73
CA LYS A 53 0.32 -15.42 8.15
C LYS A 53 0.78 -15.84 6.75
N LYS A 54 1.53 -16.94 6.66
CA LYS A 54 2.05 -17.49 5.38
C LYS A 54 0.93 -17.86 4.41
N GLU A 55 -0.19 -18.30 4.94
CA GLU A 55 -1.39 -18.67 4.20
C GLU A 55 -1.91 -17.56 3.26
N ILE A 56 -1.70 -16.28 3.61
CA ILE A 56 -2.12 -15.15 2.76
C ILE A 56 -1.20 -15.03 1.54
N LEU A 57 0.12 -15.15 1.77
CA LEU A 57 1.09 -15.16 0.69
C LEU A 57 0.88 -16.36 -0.24
N ASP A 58 0.60 -17.54 0.32
CA ASP A 58 0.36 -18.74 -0.46
C ASP A 58 -0.95 -18.64 -1.26
N SER A 59 -1.99 -18.04 -0.67
CA SER A 59 -3.23 -17.73 -1.40
C SER A 59 -2.98 -16.77 -2.56
N ALA A 60 -2.19 -15.71 -2.36
CA ALA A 60 -1.84 -14.77 -3.43
C ALA A 60 -1.07 -15.46 -4.57
N LYS A 61 -0.13 -16.36 -4.26
CA LYS A 61 0.57 -17.16 -5.28
C LYS A 61 -0.39 -18.08 -6.05
N ILE A 62 -1.31 -18.75 -5.37
CA ILE A 62 -2.31 -19.61 -6.01
C ILE A 62 -3.20 -18.80 -6.97
N VAL A 63 -3.60 -17.59 -6.57
CA VAL A 63 -4.37 -16.68 -7.44
C VAL A 63 -3.51 -16.28 -8.65
N PHE A 64 -2.26 -15.86 -8.43
CA PHE A 64 -1.34 -15.49 -9.50
C PHE A 64 -1.18 -16.62 -10.53
N GLU A 65 -0.98 -17.86 -10.09
CA GLU A 65 -0.87 -19.02 -10.99
C GLU A 65 -2.11 -19.24 -11.88
N LYS A 66 -3.31 -18.85 -11.41
CA LYS A 66 -4.55 -18.92 -12.18
C LYS A 66 -4.71 -17.79 -13.18
N ILE A 67 -4.07 -16.65 -12.95
CA ILE A 67 -4.22 -15.43 -13.78
C ILE A 67 -3.00 -15.12 -14.64
N LYS A 68 -1.90 -15.88 -14.52
CA LYS A 68 -0.66 -15.65 -15.27
C LYS A 68 -0.77 -15.74 -16.80
N TRP A 69 -1.92 -16.15 -17.33
CA TRP A 69 -2.23 -16.08 -18.76
C TRP A 69 -2.53 -14.65 -19.23
N ALA A 70 -2.95 -13.77 -18.31
CA ALA A 70 -3.30 -12.40 -18.61
C ALA A 70 -2.05 -11.55 -18.85
N LYS A 71 -2.14 -10.62 -19.79
CA LYS A 71 -1.13 -9.57 -20.01
C LYS A 71 -1.38 -8.36 -19.13
N ASN A 72 -2.64 -8.09 -18.79
CA ASN A 72 -3.04 -6.92 -18.00
C ASN A 72 -3.76 -7.33 -16.72
N LEU A 73 -3.42 -6.69 -15.61
CA LEU A 73 -4.19 -6.69 -14.36
C LEU A 73 -4.72 -5.28 -14.14
N VAL A 74 -6.04 -5.12 -14.19
CA VAL A 74 -6.69 -3.86 -13.82
C VAL A 74 -7.15 -3.97 -12.38
N VAL A 75 -6.52 -3.22 -11.48
CA VAL A 75 -6.95 -3.07 -10.09
C VAL A 75 -7.97 -1.94 -10.03
N LEU A 76 -9.21 -2.28 -9.68
CA LEU A 76 -10.30 -1.32 -9.47
C LEU A 76 -10.48 -1.07 -7.97
N GLY A 77 -10.17 0.15 -7.54
CA GLY A 77 -10.34 0.58 -6.16
C GLY A 77 -9.87 2.01 -5.95
N ILE A 78 -10.14 2.55 -4.75
CA ILE A 78 -9.75 3.90 -4.37
C ILE A 78 -9.14 3.90 -2.96
N GLY A 79 -8.30 4.91 -2.69
CA GLY A 79 -7.71 5.12 -1.37
C GLY A 79 -6.83 3.93 -0.95
N GLY A 80 -7.18 3.28 0.17
CA GLY A 80 -6.40 2.14 0.68
C GLY A 80 -6.36 0.92 -0.24
N SER A 81 -7.36 0.77 -1.12
CA SER A 81 -7.45 -0.30 -2.12
C SER A 81 -6.58 -0.07 -3.36
N ASP A 82 -6.03 1.14 -3.53
CA ASP A 82 -5.21 1.53 -4.69
C ASP A 82 -3.80 1.89 -4.24
N LEU A 83 -3.66 2.91 -3.38
CA LEU A 83 -2.39 3.58 -3.08
C LEU A 83 -1.29 2.61 -2.60
N GLY A 84 -1.65 1.57 -1.84
CA GLY A 84 -0.71 0.55 -1.40
C GLY A 84 -0.13 -0.28 -2.54
N GLY A 85 -0.99 -0.76 -3.45
CA GLY A 85 -0.56 -1.50 -4.64
C GLY A 85 0.23 -0.62 -5.61
N ARG A 86 -0.22 0.62 -5.81
CA ARG A 86 0.45 1.59 -6.68
C ARG A 86 1.85 1.95 -6.18
N MET A 87 1.99 2.19 -4.87
CA MET A 87 3.29 2.38 -4.23
C MET A 87 4.20 1.16 -4.45
N LEU A 88 3.70 -0.06 -4.25
CA LEU A 88 4.50 -1.27 -4.48
C LEU A 88 4.97 -1.38 -5.93
N LYS A 89 4.08 -1.13 -6.90
CA LYS A 89 4.44 -1.13 -8.33
C LYS A 89 5.54 -0.11 -8.63
N GLN A 90 5.41 1.12 -8.13
CA GLN A 90 6.36 2.21 -8.39
C GLN A 90 7.71 1.99 -7.69
N ALA A 91 7.70 1.49 -6.45
CA ALA A 91 8.91 1.32 -5.65
C ALA A 91 9.72 0.08 -6.04
N LEU A 92 9.06 -0.97 -6.55
CA LEU A 92 9.66 -2.25 -6.90
C LEU A 92 9.68 -2.51 -8.42
N GLU A 93 9.46 -1.46 -9.22
CA GLU A 93 9.27 -1.58 -10.66
C GLU A 93 10.31 -2.49 -11.30
N ALA A 94 9.83 -3.54 -11.98
CA ALA A 94 10.69 -4.51 -12.63
C ALA A 94 10.77 -4.18 -14.12
N ASP A 95 11.98 -4.13 -14.66
CA ASP A 95 12.24 -3.89 -16.09
C ASP A 95 11.44 -4.83 -17.01
N GLN A 96 11.10 -6.03 -16.51
CA GLN A 96 10.32 -7.04 -17.21
C GLN A 96 9.27 -7.66 -16.27
N ALA A 97 8.30 -6.86 -15.83
CA ALA A 97 7.16 -7.37 -15.09
C ALA A 97 6.38 -8.41 -15.94
N PRO A 98 5.94 -9.55 -15.36
CA PRO A 98 5.22 -10.59 -16.09
C PRO A 98 3.82 -10.14 -16.54
N MET A 99 3.31 -9.06 -15.97
CA MET A 99 1.98 -8.52 -16.24
C MET A 99 2.01 -7.00 -16.10
N ASN A 100 1.26 -6.31 -16.96
CA ASN A 100 1.04 -4.88 -16.86
C ASN A 100 -0.06 -4.60 -15.82
N VAL A 101 0.32 -4.02 -14.67
CA VAL A 101 -0.62 -3.69 -13.59
C VAL A 101 -1.07 -2.24 -13.74
N ILE A 102 -2.36 -2.04 -13.92
CA ILE A 102 -3.02 -0.75 -14.12
C ILE A 102 -3.97 -0.50 -12.95
N PHE A 103 -3.91 0.68 -12.36
CA PHE A 103 -4.82 1.09 -11.29
C PHE A 103 -5.87 2.05 -11.87
N ALA A 104 -7.14 1.79 -11.57
CA ALA A 104 -8.29 2.59 -11.96
C ALA A 104 -9.36 2.52 -10.85
N GLY A 105 -10.48 3.24 -10.99
CA GLY A 105 -11.50 3.27 -9.93
C GLY A 105 -11.32 4.37 -8.88
N GLU A 106 -10.27 5.20 -8.99
CA GLU A 106 -10.07 6.36 -8.12
C GLU A 106 -10.91 7.58 -8.54
N THR A 107 -11.37 7.60 -9.79
CA THR A 107 -12.27 8.63 -10.33
C THR A 107 -13.47 7.97 -11.00
N THR A 108 -14.55 8.74 -11.15
CA THR A 108 -15.72 8.38 -11.96
C THR A 108 -15.69 9.04 -13.35
N ASP A 109 -14.51 9.52 -13.79
CA ASP A 109 -14.38 10.22 -15.08
C ASP A 109 -14.55 9.22 -16.24
N PRO A 110 -15.63 9.32 -17.04
CA PRO A 110 -15.86 8.39 -18.15
C PRO A 110 -14.77 8.46 -19.23
N GLU A 111 -14.05 9.58 -19.37
CA GLU A 111 -12.98 9.71 -20.35
C GLU A 111 -11.76 8.84 -19.96
N GLU A 112 -11.43 8.74 -18.67
CA GLU A 112 -10.36 7.86 -18.19
C GLU A 112 -10.66 6.39 -18.53
N TYR A 113 -11.88 5.93 -18.23
CA TYR A 113 -12.31 4.58 -18.59
C TYR A 113 -12.33 4.36 -20.10
N ARG A 114 -12.77 5.36 -20.88
CA ARG A 114 -12.77 5.26 -22.34
C ARG A 114 -11.35 5.10 -22.88
N GLN A 115 -10.37 5.80 -22.33
CA GLN A 115 -8.97 5.67 -22.74
C GLN A 115 -8.38 4.32 -22.29
N LEU A 116 -8.72 3.88 -21.09
CA LEU A 116 -8.32 2.56 -20.59
C LEU A 116 -8.85 1.43 -21.50
N PHE A 117 -10.14 1.45 -21.82
CA PHE A 117 -10.77 0.41 -22.65
C PHE A 117 -10.22 0.34 -24.08
N LYS A 118 -9.70 1.44 -24.63
CA LYS A 118 -9.04 1.41 -25.95
C LYS A 118 -7.71 0.63 -25.95
N GLN A 119 -7.09 0.49 -24.78
CA GLN A 119 -5.76 -0.12 -24.63
C GLN A 119 -5.84 -1.58 -24.17
N LEU A 120 -7.00 -2.03 -23.70
CA LEU A 120 -7.19 -3.36 -23.14
C LEU A 120 -7.86 -4.30 -24.14
N ASN A 121 -7.33 -5.52 -24.26
CA ASN A 121 -8.06 -6.64 -24.83
C ASN A 121 -8.64 -7.50 -23.69
N PRO A 122 -9.98 -7.67 -23.61
CA PRO A 122 -10.62 -8.45 -22.55
C PRO A 122 -10.14 -9.90 -22.45
N GLU A 123 -9.75 -10.53 -23.57
CA GLU A 123 -9.29 -11.92 -23.59
C GLU A 123 -7.91 -12.12 -22.94
N GLU A 124 -7.19 -11.05 -22.65
CA GLU A 124 -5.86 -11.04 -22.02
C GLU A 124 -5.82 -10.15 -20.76
N THR A 125 -6.98 -9.80 -20.21
CA THR A 125 -7.09 -8.89 -19.07
C THR A 125 -7.84 -9.55 -17.91
N VAL A 126 -7.29 -9.40 -16.70
CA VAL A 126 -7.96 -9.72 -15.44
C VAL A 126 -8.28 -8.43 -14.71
N VAL A 127 -9.47 -8.37 -14.11
CA VAL A 127 -9.91 -7.25 -13.27
C VAL A 127 -9.95 -7.71 -11.82
N ASP A 128 -9.19 -7.02 -10.96
CA ASP A 128 -9.17 -7.22 -9.52
C ASP A 128 -9.93 -6.07 -8.84
N VAL A 129 -11.12 -6.37 -8.32
CA VAL A 129 -12.02 -5.37 -7.73
C VAL A 129 -11.84 -5.39 -6.21
N ILE A 130 -11.33 -4.30 -5.65
CA ILE A 130 -10.95 -4.22 -4.23
C ILE A 130 -11.79 -3.14 -3.53
N SER A 131 -12.84 -3.56 -2.83
CA SER A 131 -13.61 -2.70 -1.93
C SER A 131 -13.86 -3.39 -0.60
N LYS A 132 -13.50 -2.74 0.50
CA LYS A 132 -13.77 -3.25 1.85
C LYS A 132 -15.27 -3.31 2.15
N SER A 133 -16.04 -2.32 1.73
CA SER A 133 -17.49 -2.26 1.97
C SER A 133 -18.30 -3.01 0.91
N GLY A 134 -17.72 -3.26 -0.27
CA GLY A 134 -18.44 -3.79 -1.43
C GLY A 134 -19.41 -2.79 -2.07
N SER A 135 -19.47 -1.56 -1.57
CA SER A 135 -20.43 -0.52 -1.98
C SER A 135 -19.76 0.83 -2.24
N THR A 136 -18.44 0.84 -2.42
CA THR A 136 -17.67 2.04 -2.79
C THR A 136 -18.16 2.54 -4.14
N THR A 137 -18.73 3.75 -4.19
CA THR A 137 -19.42 4.29 -5.37
C THR A 137 -18.55 4.37 -6.60
N GLU A 138 -17.26 4.65 -6.42
CA GLU A 138 -16.28 4.75 -7.50
C GLU A 138 -15.86 3.38 -8.06
N THR A 139 -16.12 2.31 -7.30
CA THR A 139 -15.74 0.92 -7.63
C THR A 139 -16.93 0.05 -8.07
N ALA A 140 -18.16 0.47 -7.75
CA ALA A 140 -19.41 -0.27 -7.99
C ALA A 140 -20.04 0.06 -9.35
#